data_AF-A0A1W9M5G9-F1
#
_entry.id   AF-A0A1W9M5G9-F1
#
_cell.length_a   1.000
_cell.length_b   1.000
_cell.length_c   1.000
_cell.angle_alpha   90.00
_cell.angle_beta   90.00
_cell.angle_gamma   90.00
#
_symmetry.space_group_name_H-M   'P 1'
#
loop_
_entity.id
_entity.type
_entity.pdbx_description
1 polymer ?
#
loop_
_entity_poly.entity_id
_entity_poly.type
_entity_poly.pdbx_seq_one_letter_code
_entity_poly.pdbx_strand_id
1 'polypeptide(L)'
;MESQKKRSLGTLLVCCWLAWAVGLVVPAGSLADDVICFGDSITQGMYDEKPYPSHLLDLIKAVGSSAAVWNYGKGGETTNASVDRLPGVLAAMPSRYVIIMEGANDAVAGISPSTTAWDLGLMVGQVKGAGRTPILGNITPNTRDGVNDQITGSYNPEISRMAAKEGVTLVDQYSQFASNWGPYTSDGVHPNSAGGLEIAKRFFSVLSFSAAGGSDSGGGGGGCFIATAAYGSALSPQVQLLRRFRDEVLQHSATGRSFVRWYLKTSPPVAEYLRRHDTARLLTRWALYPLVGAAALALHQQLALGLVGGGLVLLGVFWVRRRAQGGGATAVPLR
;
A
#
# COMPACT_ATOMS: atom_id res chain seq x y z
N MET A 1 26.29 -11.30 65.43
CA MET A 1 26.76 -12.67 65.12
C MET A 1 25.60 -13.63 65.32
N GLU A 2 25.14 -14.51 64.45
CA GLU A 2 25.26 -14.75 63.01
C GLU A 2 24.41 -16.02 62.74
N SER A 3 23.94 -16.19 61.51
CA SER A 3 23.45 -17.45 60.90
C SER A 3 21.96 -17.79 61.08
N GLN A 4 21.09 -17.50 60.10
CA GLN A 4 20.79 -18.33 58.90
C GLN A 4 20.31 -19.76 59.20
N LYS A 5 19.01 -20.04 58.99
CA LYS A 5 18.55 -21.13 58.10
C LYS A 5 17.01 -21.17 57.95
N LYS A 6 16.59 -20.88 56.71
CA LYS A 6 15.73 -21.71 55.85
C LYS A 6 14.25 -21.99 56.24
N ARG A 7 13.39 -21.48 55.33
CA ARG A 7 12.28 -22.18 54.64
C ARG A 7 10.92 -22.31 55.33
N SER A 8 9.98 -21.48 54.90
CA SER A 8 8.69 -21.84 54.26
C SER A 8 7.89 -20.53 54.13
N LEU A 9 7.82 -19.89 52.95
CA LEU A 9 7.06 -20.25 51.75
C LEU A 9 5.57 -20.44 52.08
N GLY A 10 4.76 -19.41 51.85
CA GLY A 10 3.31 -19.53 51.94
C GLY A 10 2.57 -18.19 52.02
N THR A 11 2.41 -17.54 50.87
CA THR A 11 1.19 -16.79 50.55
C THR A 11 0.86 -15.58 51.42
N LEU A 12 1.53 -14.45 51.21
CA LEU A 12 1.00 -13.09 51.42
C LEU A 12 2.07 -12.10 50.98
N LEU A 13 1.68 -11.00 50.33
CA LEU A 13 2.49 -9.88 49.84
C LEU A 13 3.03 -9.97 48.40
N VAL A 14 2.16 -9.87 47.40
CA VAL A 14 2.49 -9.15 46.14
C VAL A 14 1.23 -8.42 45.64
N CYS A 15 0.81 -7.37 46.35
CA CYS A 15 -0.26 -6.45 45.91
C CYS A 15 0.24 -5.02 45.62
N CYS A 16 1.55 -4.76 45.49
CA CYS A 16 2.05 -3.39 45.24
C CYS A 16 3.10 -3.25 44.14
N TRP A 17 3.19 -4.19 43.18
CA TRP A 17 4.06 -4.04 41.99
C TRP A 17 3.35 -4.43 40.70
N LEU A 18 2.16 -3.86 40.47
CA LEU A 18 1.43 -3.96 39.19
C LEU A 18 0.80 -2.60 38.77
N ALA A 19 1.38 -1.49 39.23
CA ALA A 19 0.98 -0.14 38.83
C ALA A 19 2.00 0.56 37.90
N TRP A 20 2.99 -0.16 37.38
CA TRP A 20 4.03 0.42 36.50
C TRP A 20 4.42 -0.54 35.37
N ALA A 21 3.47 -0.85 34.48
CA ALA A 21 3.75 -1.38 33.14
C ALA A 21 2.54 -1.31 32.19
N VAL A 22 1.53 -0.45 32.46
CA VAL A 22 0.75 0.12 31.35
C VAL A 22 1.59 1.27 30.80
N GLY A 23 2.73 0.92 30.20
CA GLY A 23 3.28 1.78 29.18
C GLY A 23 2.18 1.87 28.13
N LEU A 24 1.60 3.06 27.98
CA LEU A 24 1.02 3.47 26.73
C LEU A 24 2.07 3.11 25.67
N VAL A 25 1.91 1.96 25.02
CA VAL A 25 2.36 1.82 23.65
C VAL A 25 1.49 2.83 22.94
N VAL A 26 1.95 4.07 22.90
CA VAL A 26 1.56 5.00 21.86
C VAL A 26 1.85 4.19 20.60
N PRO A 27 0.84 3.74 19.84
CA PRO A 27 1.14 3.17 18.54
C PRO A 27 2.00 4.22 17.86
N ALA A 28 3.22 3.87 17.47
CA ALA A 28 4.01 4.70 16.58
C ALA A 28 3.04 5.03 15.46
N GLY A 29 2.59 6.31 15.40
CA GLY A 29 1.49 6.68 14.54
C GLY A 29 1.82 6.13 13.17
N SER A 30 0.93 5.32 12.60
CA SER A 30 1.06 4.91 11.20
C SER A 30 1.36 6.19 10.46
N LEU A 31 2.54 6.29 9.83
CA LEU A 31 2.87 7.46 9.02
C LEU A 31 1.66 7.66 8.13
N ALA A 32 1.04 8.84 8.20
CA ALA A 32 -0.07 9.15 7.33
C ALA A 32 0.35 8.76 5.90
N ASP A 33 -0.58 8.24 5.10
CA ASP A 33 -0.30 7.82 3.72
C ASP A 33 0.16 8.99 2.81
N ASP A 34 0.40 10.17 3.41
CA ASP A 34 1.05 11.34 2.87
C ASP A 34 2.28 11.01 2.03
N VAL A 35 2.44 11.82 0.99
CA VAL A 35 3.45 11.67 -0.05
C VAL A 35 4.28 12.94 -0.12
N ILE A 36 5.60 12.82 0.03
CA ILE A 36 6.52 13.88 -0.35
C ILE A 36 6.87 13.67 -1.83
N CYS A 37 6.68 14.70 -2.66
CA CYS A 37 7.21 14.76 -4.02
C CYS A 37 8.47 15.61 -3.99
N PHE A 38 9.63 14.99 -4.10
CA PHE A 38 10.94 15.61 -3.98
C PHE A 38 11.66 15.58 -5.33
N GLY A 39 12.09 16.75 -5.79
CA GLY A 39 12.82 16.84 -7.06
C GLY A 39 13.18 18.26 -7.47
N ASP A 40 13.35 18.44 -8.77
CA ASP A 40 13.77 19.69 -9.41
C ASP A 40 12.58 20.57 -9.89
N SER A 41 12.79 21.37 -10.96
CA SER A 41 11.77 22.23 -11.58
C SER A 41 10.59 21.45 -12.15
N ILE A 42 10.78 20.19 -12.56
CA ILE A 42 9.71 19.33 -13.07
C ILE A 42 8.75 18.97 -11.91
N THR A 43 9.30 18.74 -10.72
CA THR A 43 8.50 18.55 -9.50
C THR A 43 7.90 19.85 -9.00
N GLN A 44 8.66 20.96 -9.07
CA GLN A 44 8.20 22.27 -8.63
C GLN A 44 6.96 22.72 -9.41
N GLY A 45 6.96 22.50 -10.72
CA GLY A 45 6.06 23.14 -11.65
C GLY A 45 6.65 24.45 -12.16
N MET A 46 6.46 24.71 -13.46
CA MET A 46 6.91 25.92 -14.15
C MET A 46 5.75 26.50 -14.97
N TYR A 47 5.90 27.75 -15.39
CA TYR A 47 4.96 28.42 -16.31
C TYR A 47 3.50 28.52 -15.80
N ASP A 48 3.31 28.58 -14.48
CA ASP A 48 1.99 28.58 -13.82
C ASP A 48 1.11 27.36 -14.19
N GLU A 49 1.73 26.31 -14.73
CA GLU A 49 1.08 25.05 -15.04
C GLU A 49 0.80 24.28 -13.75
N LYS A 50 -0.28 23.50 -13.75
CA LYS A 50 -0.59 22.63 -12.62
C LYS A 50 0.42 21.47 -12.57
N PRO A 51 1.27 21.38 -11.54
CA PRO A 51 2.36 20.42 -11.51
C PRO A 51 1.86 19.01 -11.15
N TYR A 52 2.66 17.98 -11.44
CA TYR A 52 2.28 16.60 -11.16
C TYR A 52 1.95 16.34 -9.69
N PRO A 53 2.58 16.95 -8.66
CA PRO A 53 2.20 16.73 -7.27
C PRO A 53 0.76 17.18 -6.98
N SER A 54 0.30 18.26 -7.62
CA SER A 54 -1.07 18.75 -7.49
C SER A 54 -2.08 17.83 -8.20
N HIS A 55 -1.73 17.29 -9.38
CA HIS A 55 -2.55 16.26 -10.02
C HIS A 55 -2.58 14.95 -9.23
N LEU A 56 -1.46 14.57 -8.60
CA LEU A 56 -1.38 13.40 -7.74
C LEU A 56 -2.32 13.54 -6.55
N LEU A 57 -2.36 14.71 -5.91
CA LEU A 57 -3.32 15.00 -4.83
C LEU A 57 -4.77 14.79 -5.26
N ASP A 58 -5.13 15.23 -6.48
CA ASP A 58 -6.49 15.03 -6.99
C ASP A 58 -6.82 13.56 -7.22
N LEU A 59 -5.87 12.78 -7.75
CA LEU A 59 -6.04 11.33 -7.93
C LEU A 59 -6.21 10.60 -6.58
N ILE A 60 -5.45 11.01 -5.57
CA ILE A 60 -5.53 10.49 -4.20
C ILE A 60 -6.89 10.81 -3.58
N LYS A 61 -7.37 12.05 -3.73
CA LYS A 61 -8.70 12.46 -3.25
C LYS A 61 -9.82 11.73 -3.98
N ALA A 62 -9.67 11.49 -5.29
CA ALA A 62 -10.66 10.80 -6.10
C ALA A 62 -10.90 9.35 -5.66
N VAL A 63 -9.92 8.70 -5.00
CA VAL A 63 -10.08 7.36 -4.40
C VAL A 63 -10.48 7.40 -2.92
N GLY A 64 -10.84 8.57 -2.40
CA GLY A 64 -11.34 8.75 -1.02
C GLY A 64 -10.25 8.70 0.05
N SER A 65 -8.98 8.87 -0.31
CA SER A 65 -7.89 9.01 0.65
C SER A 65 -7.76 10.45 1.14
N SER A 66 -7.41 10.62 2.41
CA SER A 66 -7.11 11.91 3.03
C SER A 66 -5.61 12.23 3.05
N ALA A 67 -4.78 11.44 2.37
CA ALA A 67 -3.33 11.66 2.33
C ALA A 67 -2.99 13.02 1.73
N ALA A 68 -2.05 13.72 2.37
CA ALA A 68 -1.49 14.96 1.86
C ALA A 68 -0.42 14.70 0.79
N VAL A 69 -0.21 15.67 -0.08
CA VAL A 69 0.91 15.67 -1.02
C VAL A 69 1.72 16.94 -0.81
N TRP A 70 3.01 16.77 -0.51
CA TRP A 70 3.94 17.84 -0.24
C TRP A 70 4.87 18.05 -1.43
N ASN A 71 4.77 19.20 -2.09
CA ASN A 71 5.65 19.55 -3.21
C ASN A 71 6.95 20.16 -2.68
N TYR A 72 8.04 19.41 -2.79
CA TYR A 72 9.42 19.81 -2.49
C TYR A 72 10.29 19.87 -3.74
N GLY A 73 9.70 20.31 -4.85
CA GLY A 73 10.41 20.66 -6.07
C GLY A 73 11.25 21.92 -5.92
N LYS A 74 12.48 21.91 -6.44
CA LYS A 74 13.39 23.06 -6.43
C LYS A 74 14.09 23.21 -7.77
N GLY A 75 13.69 24.22 -8.54
CA GLY A 75 14.22 24.45 -9.88
C GLY A 75 15.74 24.53 -9.96
N GLY A 76 16.29 23.88 -10.98
CA GLY A 76 17.73 23.86 -11.27
C GLY A 76 18.58 22.99 -10.33
N GLU A 77 17.98 22.23 -9.41
CA GLU A 77 18.74 21.39 -8.50
C GLU A 77 19.30 20.15 -9.20
N THR A 78 20.55 19.80 -8.87
CA THR A 78 21.26 18.59 -9.32
C THR A 78 21.29 17.57 -8.20
N THR A 79 21.47 16.27 -8.52
CA THR A 79 21.36 15.20 -7.53
C THR A 79 22.28 15.35 -6.33
N ASN A 80 23.49 15.89 -6.52
CA ASN A 80 24.44 16.12 -5.42
C ASN A 80 23.88 17.12 -4.39
N ALA A 81 23.21 18.18 -4.83
CA ALA A 81 22.56 19.15 -3.94
C ALA A 81 21.28 18.56 -3.32
N SER A 82 20.57 17.71 -4.06
CA SER A 82 19.38 17.00 -3.58
C SER A 82 19.71 16.05 -2.42
N VAL A 83 20.87 15.36 -2.46
CA VAL A 83 21.38 14.50 -1.36
C VAL A 83 21.54 15.27 -0.05
N ASP A 84 22.02 16.51 -0.11
CA ASP A 84 22.21 17.37 1.06
C ASP A 84 20.89 17.93 1.59
N ARG A 85 19.93 18.21 0.69
CA ARG A 85 18.63 18.82 1.04
C ARG A 85 17.64 17.80 1.62
N LEU A 86 17.63 16.57 1.11
CA LEU A 86 16.60 15.57 1.43
C LEU A 86 16.46 15.30 2.95
N PRO A 87 17.52 15.17 3.77
CA PRO A 87 17.38 14.96 5.21
C PRO A 87 16.54 16.05 5.92
N GLY A 88 16.70 17.32 5.52
CA GLY A 88 15.93 18.42 6.08
C GLY A 88 14.44 18.33 5.72
N VAL A 89 14.12 17.90 4.50
CA VAL A 89 12.73 17.67 4.06
C VAL A 89 12.10 16.49 4.80
N LEU A 90 12.86 15.39 4.97
CA LEU A 90 12.40 14.23 5.73
C LEU A 90 12.13 14.60 7.20
N ALA A 91 12.97 15.44 7.81
CA ALA A 91 12.76 15.92 9.18
C ALA A 91 11.54 16.84 9.31
N ALA A 92 11.26 17.67 8.30
CA ALA A 92 10.18 18.65 8.34
C ALA A 92 8.79 18.02 8.18
N MET A 93 8.65 16.99 7.34
CA MET A 93 7.35 16.51 6.89
C MET A 93 7.11 15.03 7.18
N PRO A 94 5.97 14.67 7.80
CA PRO A 94 5.56 13.28 7.91
C PRO A 94 5.11 12.76 6.54
N SER A 95 5.55 11.56 6.18
CA SER A 95 5.08 10.87 4.97
C SER A 95 5.41 9.39 5.04
N ARG A 96 4.54 8.56 4.46
CA ARG A 96 4.82 7.15 4.17
C ARG A 96 5.66 7.01 2.91
N TYR A 97 5.32 7.79 1.88
CA TYR A 97 5.95 7.71 0.57
C TYR A 97 6.79 8.94 0.27
N VAL A 98 7.95 8.72 -0.36
CA VAL A 98 8.78 9.81 -0.90
C VAL A 98 9.04 9.49 -2.37
N ILE A 99 8.40 10.26 -3.25
CA ILE A 99 8.68 10.26 -4.67
C ILE A 99 9.95 11.08 -4.89
N ILE A 100 10.94 10.50 -5.56
CA ILE A 100 12.17 11.17 -5.98
C ILE A 100 12.15 11.25 -7.50
N MET A 101 12.27 12.44 -8.05
CA MET A 101 12.42 12.66 -9.49
C MET A 101 13.43 13.78 -9.73
N GLU A 102 14.67 13.38 -10.00
CA GLU A 102 15.86 14.22 -10.11
C GLU A 102 16.76 13.73 -11.24
N GLY A 103 17.75 14.55 -11.60
CA GLY A 103 18.77 14.22 -12.59
C GLY A 103 18.55 14.84 -13.97
N ALA A 104 17.45 15.56 -14.21
CA ALA A 104 17.28 16.31 -15.46
C ALA A 104 18.36 17.40 -15.59
N ASN A 105 18.66 18.10 -14.50
CA ASN A 105 19.70 19.13 -14.48
C ASN A 105 21.11 18.54 -14.54
N ASP A 106 21.34 17.35 -14.00
CA ASP A 106 22.61 16.62 -14.16
C ASP A 106 22.93 16.38 -15.64
N ALA A 107 21.93 15.94 -16.41
CA ALA A 107 22.06 15.72 -17.85
C ALA A 107 22.46 17.01 -18.58
N VAL A 108 21.88 18.15 -18.19
CA VAL A 108 22.20 19.47 -18.77
C VAL A 108 23.58 19.97 -18.27
N ALA A 109 23.93 19.72 -17.02
CA ALA A 109 25.18 20.14 -16.39
C ALA A 109 26.38 19.25 -16.76
N GLY A 110 26.15 18.11 -17.42
CA GLY A 110 27.19 17.15 -17.78
C GLY A 110 27.73 16.33 -16.59
N ILE A 111 26.95 16.20 -15.51
CA ILE A 111 27.28 15.30 -14.39
C ILE A 111 27.13 13.87 -14.87
N SER A 112 28.10 12.99 -14.59
CA SER A 112 28.10 11.66 -15.21
C SER A 112 26.85 10.83 -14.83
N PRO A 113 26.29 10.02 -15.74
CA PRO A 113 25.17 9.11 -15.45
C PRO A 113 25.40 8.22 -14.23
N SER A 114 26.63 7.76 -14.02
CA SER A 114 27.01 6.96 -12.85
C SER A 114 26.98 7.76 -11.54
N THR A 115 27.37 9.04 -11.58
CA THR A 115 27.29 9.94 -10.41
C THR A 115 25.84 10.24 -10.09
N THR A 116 25.03 10.60 -11.09
CA THR A 116 23.58 10.83 -10.93
C THR A 116 22.88 9.60 -10.33
N ALA A 117 23.16 8.40 -10.86
CA ALA A 117 22.58 7.18 -10.32
C ALA A 117 23.08 6.85 -8.89
N TRP A 118 24.35 7.11 -8.59
CA TRP A 118 24.90 6.96 -7.25
C TRP A 118 24.21 7.86 -6.23
N ASP A 119 24.05 9.15 -6.55
CA ASP A 119 23.38 10.13 -5.68
C ASP A 119 21.91 9.80 -5.48
N LEU A 120 21.21 9.35 -6.54
CA LEU A 120 19.85 8.81 -6.41
C LEU A 120 19.80 7.60 -5.48
N GLY A 121 20.82 6.73 -5.51
CA GLY A 121 20.97 5.63 -4.56
C GLY A 121 21.15 6.10 -3.11
N LEU A 122 21.94 7.15 -2.89
CA LEU A 122 22.09 7.77 -1.56
C LEU A 122 20.74 8.30 -1.04
N MET A 123 19.97 9.00 -1.88
CA MET A 123 18.65 9.50 -1.53
C MET A 123 17.67 8.36 -1.19
N VAL A 124 17.67 7.29 -2.00
CA VAL A 124 16.88 6.06 -1.72
C VAL A 124 17.27 5.47 -0.35
N GLY A 125 18.57 5.44 -0.04
CA GLY A 125 19.08 5.00 1.26
C GLY A 125 18.61 5.88 2.41
N GLN A 126 18.65 7.20 2.26
CA GLN A 126 18.16 8.17 3.26
C GLN A 126 16.65 7.98 3.55
N VAL A 127 15.83 7.80 2.51
CA VAL A 127 14.38 7.55 2.66
C VAL A 127 14.11 6.24 3.40
N LYS A 128 14.78 5.14 3.01
CA LYS A 128 14.66 3.84 3.68
C LYS A 128 15.15 3.91 5.13
N GLY A 129 16.26 4.60 5.38
CA GLY A 129 16.83 4.82 6.71
C GLY A 129 15.89 5.61 7.63
N ALA A 130 15.06 6.49 7.06
CA ALA A 130 13.99 7.19 7.76
C ALA A 130 12.72 6.33 7.96
N GLY A 131 12.73 5.05 7.58
CA GLY A 131 11.59 4.14 7.70
C GLY A 131 10.47 4.41 6.69
N ARG A 132 10.76 5.13 5.60
CA ARG A 132 9.80 5.52 4.56
C ARG A 132 9.99 4.71 3.28
N THR A 133 8.99 4.76 2.41
CA THR A 133 9.02 4.04 1.13
C THR A 133 9.46 4.98 0.00
N PRO A 134 10.67 4.82 -0.57
CA PRO A 134 11.05 5.58 -1.76
C PRO A 134 10.34 5.03 -3.00
N ILE A 135 9.92 5.94 -3.86
CA ILE A 135 9.44 5.68 -5.22
C ILE A 135 10.28 6.54 -6.15
N LEU A 136 10.96 5.95 -7.12
CA LEU A 136 11.87 6.66 -8.02
C LEU A 136 11.19 6.88 -9.37
N GLY A 137 11.28 8.09 -9.91
CA GLY A 137 11.02 8.38 -11.33
C GLY A 137 12.34 8.48 -12.10
N ASN A 138 12.38 7.95 -13.32
CA ASN A 138 13.49 8.25 -14.24
C ASN A 138 13.29 9.64 -14.90
N ILE A 139 14.29 10.09 -15.66
CA ILE A 139 14.29 11.42 -16.27
C ILE A 139 13.33 11.45 -17.46
N THR A 140 12.44 12.44 -17.53
CA THR A 140 11.51 12.70 -18.65
C THR A 140 12.24 13.20 -19.90
N PRO A 141 11.60 13.28 -21.07
CA PRO A 141 12.25 13.81 -22.26
C PRO A 141 12.71 15.26 -22.08
N ASN A 142 13.87 15.58 -22.68
CA ASN A 142 14.38 16.94 -22.79
C ASN A 142 14.76 17.20 -24.25
N THR A 143 13.80 17.75 -25.01
CA THR A 143 13.97 18.08 -26.43
C THR A 143 14.49 19.49 -26.65
N ARG A 144 14.70 20.27 -25.58
CA ARG A 144 15.16 21.66 -25.62
C ARG A 144 16.69 21.77 -25.60
N ASP A 145 17.34 20.97 -24.75
CA ASP A 145 18.75 21.14 -24.38
C ASP A 145 19.71 20.16 -25.09
N GLY A 146 19.20 19.35 -26.03
CA GLY A 146 20.03 18.43 -26.82
C GLY A 146 20.55 17.20 -26.05
N VAL A 147 19.99 16.92 -24.87
CA VAL A 147 20.44 15.80 -23.99
C VAL A 147 19.55 14.56 -24.07
N ASN A 148 18.51 14.57 -24.92
CA ASN A 148 17.50 13.50 -24.99
C ASN A 148 18.09 12.10 -25.31
N ASP A 149 19.09 12.05 -26.19
CA ASP A 149 19.78 10.81 -26.56
C ASP A 149 20.64 10.28 -25.41
N GLN A 150 21.23 11.18 -24.62
CA GLN A 150 21.97 10.78 -23.42
C GLN A 150 21.01 10.26 -22.35
N ILE A 151 19.85 10.91 -22.17
CA ILE A 151 18.83 10.48 -21.21
C ILE A 151 18.45 9.01 -21.46
N THR A 152 18.18 8.64 -22.71
CA THR A 152 17.78 7.27 -23.07
C THR A 152 18.96 6.30 -23.18
N GLY A 153 20.10 6.77 -23.68
CA GLY A 153 21.28 5.93 -23.92
C GLY A 153 22.11 5.63 -22.68
N SER A 154 22.14 6.53 -21.69
CA SER A 154 23.04 6.40 -20.53
C SER A 154 22.38 6.68 -19.17
N TYR A 155 21.66 7.78 -18.98
CA TYR A 155 21.10 8.13 -17.66
C TYR A 155 19.99 7.17 -17.21
N ASN A 156 18.89 7.05 -17.96
CA ASN A 156 17.77 6.20 -17.57
C ASN A 156 18.16 4.71 -17.45
N PRO A 157 19.06 4.15 -18.29
CA PRO A 157 19.63 2.83 -18.05
C PRO A 157 20.41 2.69 -16.74
N GLU A 158 21.25 3.66 -16.36
CA GLU A 158 21.97 3.62 -15.07
C GLU A 158 21.03 3.76 -13.88
N ILE A 159 20.04 4.65 -13.96
CA ILE A 159 18.98 4.79 -12.95
C ILE A 159 18.23 3.47 -12.78
N SER A 160 17.91 2.79 -13.90
CA SER A 160 17.24 1.48 -13.88
C SER A 160 18.08 0.39 -13.22
N ARG A 161 19.39 0.36 -13.50
CA ARG A 161 20.33 -0.57 -12.85
C ARG A 161 20.43 -0.31 -11.35
N MET A 162 20.57 0.94 -10.95
CA MET A 162 20.61 1.31 -9.53
C MET A 162 19.30 0.94 -8.84
N ALA A 163 18.15 1.26 -9.44
CA ALA A 163 16.85 0.95 -8.87
C ALA A 163 16.66 -0.55 -8.62
N ALA A 164 17.07 -1.37 -9.59
CA ALA A 164 17.04 -2.83 -9.46
C ALA A 164 18.00 -3.34 -8.36
N LYS A 165 19.22 -2.79 -8.29
CA LYS A 165 20.21 -3.13 -7.25
C LYS A 165 19.69 -2.79 -5.84
N GLU A 166 19.06 -1.64 -5.69
CA GLU A 166 18.51 -1.17 -4.41
C GLU A 166 17.13 -1.80 -4.10
N GLY A 167 16.50 -2.49 -5.05
CA GLY A 167 15.15 -3.01 -4.88
C GLY A 167 14.11 -1.91 -4.63
N VAL A 168 14.30 -0.72 -5.20
CA VAL A 168 13.35 0.39 -5.13
C VAL A 168 12.41 0.36 -6.34
N THR A 169 11.15 0.71 -6.13
CA THR A 169 10.16 0.85 -7.21
C THR A 169 10.60 1.98 -8.14
N LEU A 170 10.89 1.65 -9.40
CA LEU A 170 11.11 2.61 -10.47
C LEU A 170 9.84 2.78 -11.31
N VAL A 171 9.46 4.03 -11.52
CA VAL A 171 8.35 4.45 -12.37
C VAL A 171 8.92 5.06 -13.64
N ASP A 172 8.57 4.47 -14.79
CA ASP A 172 9.01 4.95 -16.08
C ASP A 172 8.22 6.20 -16.51
N GLN A 173 8.88 7.36 -16.41
CA GLN A 173 8.45 8.66 -16.92
C GLN A 173 8.97 8.93 -18.34
N TYR A 174 9.79 8.01 -18.87
CA TYR A 174 10.35 7.92 -20.22
C TYR A 174 9.31 7.68 -21.32
N SER A 175 8.99 6.39 -21.42
CA SER A 175 8.69 5.75 -22.70
C SER A 175 7.39 6.21 -23.35
N GLN A 176 6.38 6.54 -22.55
CA GLN A 176 5.09 7.00 -23.11
C GLN A 176 5.20 8.37 -23.77
N PHE A 177 6.19 9.20 -23.43
CA PHE A 177 6.40 10.49 -24.07
C PHE A 177 7.37 10.45 -25.25
N ALA A 178 8.10 9.34 -25.43
CA ALA A 178 9.23 9.22 -26.36
C ALA A 178 8.86 9.60 -27.81
N SER A 179 7.66 9.25 -28.27
CA SER A 179 7.22 9.52 -29.63
C SER A 179 6.45 10.83 -29.82
N ASN A 180 6.01 11.49 -28.73
CA ASN A 180 5.13 12.65 -28.82
C ASN A 180 5.20 13.53 -27.55
N TRP A 181 6.36 14.12 -27.28
CA TRP A 181 6.57 14.95 -26.09
C TRP A 181 5.92 16.34 -26.20
N GLY A 182 5.93 16.95 -27.39
CA GLY A 182 5.53 18.35 -27.62
C GLY A 182 4.20 18.77 -26.97
N PRO A 183 3.10 18.01 -27.11
CA PRO A 183 1.82 18.36 -26.48
C PRO A 183 1.79 18.31 -24.95
N TYR A 184 2.79 17.70 -24.31
CA TYR A 184 2.87 17.49 -22.86
C TYR A 184 3.88 18.40 -22.17
N THR A 185 4.53 19.30 -22.91
CA THR A 185 5.56 20.22 -22.39
C THR A 185 5.29 21.65 -22.82
N SER A 186 5.71 22.61 -21.99
CA SER A 186 5.60 24.04 -22.31
C SER A 186 6.83 24.55 -23.09
N ASP A 187 7.99 23.90 -22.94
CA ASP A 187 9.26 24.38 -23.50
C ASP A 187 10.19 23.29 -24.05
N GLY A 188 9.78 22.02 -23.98
CA GLY A 188 10.62 20.87 -24.35
C GLY A 188 11.24 20.15 -23.15
N VAL A 189 11.09 20.65 -21.92
CA VAL A 189 11.63 20.06 -20.68
C VAL A 189 10.58 19.99 -19.59
N HIS A 190 9.90 21.11 -19.33
CA HIS A 190 8.95 21.26 -18.25
C HIS A 190 7.58 20.78 -18.71
N PRO A 191 6.95 19.83 -17.99
CA PRO A 191 5.62 19.38 -18.31
C PRO A 191 4.60 20.51 -18.18
N ASN A 192 3.70 20.61 -19.15
CA ASN A 192 2.48 21.41 -18.98
C ASN A 192 1.48 20.63 -18.11
N SER A 193 0.29 21.19 -17.85
CA SER A 193 -0.73 20.52 -17.04
C SER A 193 -1.10 19.12 -17.56
N ALA A 194 -1.14 18.89 -18.88
CA ALA A 194 -1.41 17.57 -19.45
C ALA A 194 -0.25 16.59 -19.19
N GLY A 195 1.00 17.04 -19.34
CA GLY A 195 2.19 16.24 -19.02
C GLY A 195 2.28 15.92 -17.52
N GLY A 196 2.00 16.89 -16.67
CA GLY A 196 1.94 16.73 -15.22
C GLY A 196 0.90 15.70 -14.78
N LEU A 197 -0.29 15.69 -15.41
CA LEU A 197 -1.30 14.68 -15.16
C LEU A 197 -0.83 13.26 -15.52
N GLU A 198 -0.15 13.11 -16.65
CA GLU A 198 0.37 11.83 -17.10
C GLU A 198 1.47 11.29 -16.16
N ILE A 199 2.39 12.16 -15.73
CA ILE A 199 3.41 11.83 -14.72
C ILE A 199 2.75 11.38 -13.41
N ALA A 200 1.74 12.13 -12.95
CA ALA A 200 1.02 11.84 -11.71
C ALA A 200 0.31 10.48 -11.75
N LYS A 201 -0.35 10.12 -12.87
CA LYS A 201 -1.03 8.81 -13.03
C LYS A 201 -0.06 7.63 -12.86
N ARG A 202 1.15 7.75 -13.39
CA ARG A 202 2.16 6.68 -13.29
C ARG A 202 2.63 6.49 -11.86
N PHE A 203 2.96 7.58 -11.17
CA PHE A 203 3.28 7.50 -9.74
C PHE A 203 2.10 6.97 -8.93
N PHE A 204 0.89 7.47 -9.16
CA PHE A 204 -0.31 7.02 -8.49
C PHE A 204 -0.53 5.50 -8.63
N SER A 205 -0.22 4.92 -9.79
CA SER A 205 -0.40 3.48 -10.06
C SER A 205 0.42 2.54 -9.17
N VAL A 206 1.51 3.04 -8.57
CA VAL A 206 2.39 2.26 -7.67
C VAL A 206 2.19 2.62 -6.19
N LEU A 207 1.37 3.64 -5.90
CA LEU A 207 1.02 4.01 -4.54
C LEU A 207 -0.17 3.20 -4.06
N SER A 208 -0.19 2.92 -2.76
CA SER A 208 -1.29 2.23 -2.10
C SER A 208 -1.77 3.08 -0.94
N PHE A 209 -3.02 3.51 -1.02
CA PHE A 209 -3.67 4.30 0.02
C PHE A 209 -4.69 3.42 0.73
N SER A 210 -4.68 3.44 2.05
CA SER A 210 -5.80 2.91 2.82
C SER A 210 -6.98 3.87 2.65
N ALA A 211 -8.18 3.34 2.36
CA ALA A 211 -9.39 4.16 2.39
C ALA A 211 -9.57 4.73 3.80
N ALA A 212 -9.95 6.00 3.91
CA ALA A 212 -10.13 6.66 5.20
C ALA A 212 -11.17 5.88 6.04
N GLY A 213 -10.68 5.19 7.07
CA GLY A 213 -11.49 4.33 7.95
C GLY A 213 -11.25 2.84 7.75
N GLY A 214 -10.08 2.36 8.16
CA GLY A 214 -9.80 0.92 8.22
C GLY A 214 -8.39 0.66 8.70
N SER A 215 -8.27 0.16 9.93
CA SER A 215 -7.03 -0.20 10.61
C SER A 215 -6.06 -1.01 9.73
N ASP A 216 -4.81 -0.54 9.73
CA ASP A 216 -3.64 -1.16 9.12
C ASP A 216 -3.52 -2.66 9.42
N SER A 217 -3.39 -3.42 8.34
CA SER A 217 -2.59 -4.64 8.32
C SER A 217 -1.75 -4.61 7.04
N GLY A 218 -0.45 -4.36 7.23
CA GLY A 218 0.49 -4.13 6.15
C GLY A 218 0.83 -5.39 5.34
N GLY A 219 1.34 -5.14 4.14
CA GLY A 219 2.34 -6.00 3.52
C GLY A 219 1.92 -6.75 2.26
N GLY A 220 2.52 -6.33 1.14
CA GLY A 220 2.93 -7.27 0.09
C GLY A 220 1.91 -7.53 -1.01
N GLY A 221 2.21 -7.04 -2.21
CA GLY A 221 1.61 -7.49 -3.46
C GLY A 221 1.82 -8.98 -3.69
N GLY A 222 1.01 -9.83 -3.08
CA GLY A 222 0.71 -11.17 -3.55
C GLY A 222 -0.60 -11.09 -4.33
N GLY A 223 -0.59 -11.31 -5.64
CA GLY A 223 -1.84 -11.37 -6.41
C GLY A 223 -2.59 -12.68 -6.16
N CYS A 224 -3.92 -12.65 -6.01
CA CYS A 224 -4.74 -13.84 -6.29
C CYS A 224 -4.83 -14.03 -7.81
N PHE A 225 -3.79 -14.60 -8.42
CA PHE A 225 -3.62 -14.65 -9.88
C PHE A 225 -4.78 -15.38 -10.60
N ILE A 226 -5.21 -16.54 -10.09
CA ILE A 226 -6.33 -17.31 -10.69
C ILE A 226 -7.66 -16.56 -10.57
N ALA A 227 -7.95 -16.00 -9.39
CA ALA A 227 -9.19 -15.26 -9.17
C ALA A 227 -9.21 -13.95 -9.99
N THR A 228 -8.07 -13.25 -10.09
CA THR A 228 -7.93 -12.05 -10.93
C THR A 228 -8.13 -12.37 -12.41
N ALA A 229 -7.59 -13.50 -12.90
CA ALA A 229 -7.82 -13.94 -14.27
C ALA A 229 -9.28 -14.36 -14.53
N ALA A 230 -9.91 -15.06 -13.58
CA ALA A 230 -11.30 -15.50 -13.69
C ALA A 230 -12.27 -14.30 -13.69
N TYR A 231 -12.19 -13.41 -12.69
CA TYR A 231 -13.10 -12.26 -12.54
C TYR A 231 -12.72 -11.05 -13.39
N GLY A 232 -11.52 -11.04 -14.00
CA GLY A 232 -11.09 -10.01 -14.94
C GLY A 232 -10.62 -8.70 -14.30
N SER A 233 -10.72 -8.57 -12.97
CA SER A 233 -10.20 -7.42 -12.24
C SER A 233 -9.72 -7.82 -10.85
N ALA A 234 -8.56 -7.27 -10.48
CA ALA A 234 -7.99 -7.35 -9.14
C ALA A 234 -8.88 -6.65 -8.09
N LEU A 235 -9.73 -5.72 -8.53
CA LEU A 235 -10.65 -4.93 -7.72
C LEU A 235 -12.03 -5.56 -7.60
N SER A 236 -12.30 -6.70 -8.25
CA SER A 236 -13.60 -7.34 -8.12
C SER A 236 -13.86 -7.76 -6.65
N PRO A 237 -15.09 -7.57 -6.11
CA PRO A 237 -15.40 -7.85 -4.71
C PRO A 237 -15.02 -9.28 -4.28
N GLN A 238 -15.21 -10.26 -5.17
CA GLN A 238 -14.87 -11.66 -4.93
C GLN A 238 -13.35 -11.86 -4.79
N VAL A 239 -12.54 -11.16 -5.61
CA VAL A 239 -11.08 -11.21 -5.52
C VAL A 239 -10.58 -10.53 -4.26
N GLN A 240 -11.17 -9.39 -3.89
CA GLN A 240 -10.83 -8.69 -2.65
C GLN A 240 -11.14 -9.54 -1.42
N LEU A 241 -12.27 -10.24 -1.42
CA LEU A 241 -12.68 -11.11 -0.33
C LEU A 241 -11.76 -12.33 -0.16
N LEU A 242 -11.34 -12.96 -1.26
CA LEU A 242 -10.34 -14.03 -1.23
C LEU A 242 -8.95 -13.55 -0.80
N ARG A 243 -8.55 -12.33 -1.19
CA ARG A 243 -7.29 -11.69 -0.73
C ARG A 243 -7.33 -11.44 0.77
N ARG A 244 -8.42 -10.84 1.25
CA ARG A 244 -8.63 -10.60 2.67
C ARG A 244 -8.63 -11.89 3.48
N PHE A 245 -9.28 -12.95 3.00
CA PHE A 245 -9.25 -14.25 3.67
C PHE A 245 -7.84 -14.85 3.72
N ARG A 246 -7.08 -14.72 2.64
CA ARG A 246 -5.67 -15.10 2.66
C ARG A 246 -4.91 -14.35 3.74
N ASP A 247 -5.06 -13.04 3.80
CA ASP A 247 -4.29 -12.15 4.66
C ASP A 247 -4.69 -12.28 6.13
N GLU A 248 -5.99 -12.30 6.44
CA GLU A 248 -6.53 -12.33 7.81
C GLU A 248 -6.72 -13.75 8.37
N VAL A 249 -6.69 -14.80 7.54
CA VAL A 249 -6.91 -16.18 8.01
C VAL A 249 -5.74 -17.10 7.67
N LEU A 250 -5.34 -17.17 6.39
CA LEU A 250 -4.29 -18.12 5.98
C LEU A 250 -2.89 -17.70 6.48
N GLN A 251 -2.56 -16.41 6.47
CA GLN A 251 -1.23 -15.95 6.89
C GLN A 251 -0.96 -16.13 8.40
N HIS A 252 -2.01 -16.28 9.23
CA HIS A 252 -1.87 -16.50 10.67
C HIS A 252 -1.40 -17.91 11.05
N SER A 253 -1.43 -18.88 10.12
CA SER A 253 -0.97 -20.25 10.36
C SER A 253 0.27 -20.60 9.52
N ALA A 254 1.17 -21.43 10.07
CA ALA A 254 2.37 -21.86 9.36
C ALA A 254 2.03 -22.70 8.11
N THR A 255 0.98 -23.51 8.19
CA THR A 255 0.43 -24.28 7.07
C THR A 255 -0.17 -23.37 6.00
N GLY A 256 -0.92 -22.34 6.39
CA GLY A 256 -1.50 -21.38 5.46
C GLY A 256 -0.44 -20.54 4.73
N ARG A 257 0.62 -20.09 5.41
CA ARG A 257 1.75 -19.39 4.75
C ARG A 257 2.45 -20.26 3.71
N SER A 258 2.66 -21.55 4.00
CA SER A 258 3.25 -22.50 3.05
C SER A 258 2.35 -22.74 1.83
N PHE A 259 1.05 -22.88 2.04
CA PHE A 259 0.07 -22.99 0.96
C PHE A 259 0.05 -21.74 0.07
N VAL A 260 0.03 -20.54 0.66
CA VAL A 260 0.06 -19.28 -0.08
C VAL A 260 1.32 -19.16 -0.92
N ARG A 261 2.49 -19.54 -0.38
CA ARG A 261 3.75 -19.53 -1.13
C ARG A 261 3.72 -20.48 -2.32
N TRP A 262 3.22 -21.70 -2.13
CA TRP A 262 3.05 -22.66 -3.22
C TRP A 262 2.08 -22.14 -4.29
N TYR A 263 0.94 -21.57 -3.86
CA TYR A 263 -0.06 -20.99 -4.75
C TYR A 263 0.53 -19.84 -5.59
N LEU A 264 1.24 -18.89 -4.97
CA LEU A 264 1.84 -17.75 -5.67
C LEU A 264 2.92 -18.19 -6.67
N LYS A 265 3.65 -19.27 -6.38
CA LYS A 265 4.65 -19.84 -7.30
C LYS A 265 4.02 -20.59 -8.49
N THR A 266 2.90 -21.28 -8.27
CA THR A 266 2.33 -22.23 -9.24
C THR A 266 1.19 -21.65 -10.08
N SER A 267 0.50 -20.63 -9.57
CA SER A 267 -0.67 -20.03 -10.21
C SER A 267 -0.44 -19.15 -11.46
N PRO A 268 0.73 -18.51 -11.71
CA PRO A 268 0.89 -17.61 -12.85
C PRO A 268 0.64 -18.24 -14.25
N PRO A 269 1.17 -19.45 -14.57
CA PRO A 269 0.90 -20.09 -15.86
C PRO A 269 -0.58 -20.46 -16.05
N VAL A 270 -1.25 -20.90 -14.97
CA VAL A 270 -2.68 -21.23 -14.96
C VAL A 270 -3.53 -19.97 -15.19
N ALA A 271 -3.15 -18.86 -14.55
CA ALA A 271 -3.82 -17.58 -14.74
C ALA A 271 -3.69 -17.07 -16.19
N GLU A 272 -2.55 -17.28 -16.84
CA GLU A 272 -2.35 -16.91 -18.24
C GLU A 272 -3.19 -17.76 -19.20
N TYR A 273 -3.32 -19.07 -18.96
CA TYR A 273 -4.23 -19.93 -19.71
C TYR A 273 -5.69 -19.48 -19.58
N LEU A 274 -6.12 -19.11 -18.36
CA LEU A 274 -7.47 -18.62 -18.09
C LEU A 274 -7.77 -17.30 -18.81
N ARG A 275 -6.81 -16.37 -18.92
CA ARG A 275 -7.03 -15.10 -19.62
C ARG A 275 -7.39 -15.28 -21.10
N ARG A 276 -6.93 -16.37 -21.71
CA ARG A 276 -7.10 -16.65 -23.14
C ARG A 276 -8.34 -17.50 -23.47
N HIS A 277 -9.07 -18.01 -22.48
CA HIS A 277 -10.19 -18.94 -22.67
C HIS A 277 -11.41 -18.57 -21.82
N ASP A 278 -12.44 -17.98 -22.44
CA ASP A 278 -13.64 -17.51 -21.72
C ASP A 278 -14.43 -18.64 -21.05
N THR A 279 -14.53 -19.81 -21.67
CA THR A 279 -15.20 -20.98 -21.08
C THR A 279 -14.49 -21.44 -19.81
N ALA A 280 -13.15 -21.42 -19.79
CA ALA A 280 -12.36 -21.79 -18.62
C ALA A 280 -12.50 -20.76 -17.49
N ARG A 281 -12.64 -19.47 -17.81
CA ARG A 281 -12.95 -18.41 -16.82
C ARG A 281 -14.30 -18.62 -16.19
N LEU A 282 -15.33 -18.95 -16.98
CA LEU A 282 -16.67 -19.22 -16.47
C LEU A 282 -16.66 -20.39 -15.49
N LEU A 283 -16.08 -21.53 -15.88
CA LEU A 283 -15.95 -22.69 -15.00
C LEU A 283 -15.16 -22.38 -13.71
N THR A 284 -14.10 -21.58 -13.83
CA THR A 284 -13.30 -21.17 -12.66
C THR A 284 -14.10 -20.26 -11.72
N ARG A 285 -14.95 -19.35 -12.21
CA ARG A 285 -15.83 -18.52 -11.37
C ARG A 285 -16.81 -19.38 -10.57
N TRP A 286 -17.40 -20.39 -11.21
CA TRP A 286 -18.30 -21.33 -10.54
C TRP A 286 -17.55 -22.16 -9.49
N ALA A 287 -16.35 -22.66 -9.81
CA ALA A 287 -15.53 -23.41 -8.87
C ALA A 287 -15.05 -22.56 -7.66
N LEU A 288 -14.83 -21.24 -7.84
CA LEU A 288 -14.43 -20.33 -6.78
C LEU A 288 -15.60 -19.88 -5.90
N TYR A 289 -16.85 -20.00 -6.33
CA TYR A 289 -18.01 -19.48 -5.61
C TYR A 289 -18.17 -20.05 -4.18
N PRO A 290 -18.02 -21.37 -3.94
CA PRO A 290 -18.05 -21.92 -2.59
C PRO A 290 -16.92 -21.38 -1.70
N LEU A 291 -15.73 -21.16 -2.28
CA LEU A 291 -14.58 -20.60 -1.55
C LEU A 291 -14.78 -19.13 -1.19
N VAL A 292 -15.40 -18.35 -2.09
CA VAL A 292 -15.81 -16.95 -1.81
C VAL A 292 -16.84 -16.93 -0.67
N GLY A 293 -17.82 -17.82 -0.69
CA GLY A 293 -18.80 -17.94 0.40
C GLY A 293 -18.15 -18.30 1.75
N ALA A 294 -17.26 -19.29 1.76
CA ALA A 294 -16.53 -19.69 2.97
C ALA A 294 -15.62 -18.59 3.51
N ALA A 295 -14.91 -17.88 2.61
CA ALA A 295 -14.10 -16.72 2.96
C ALA A 295 -14.95 -15.61 3.59
N ALA A 296 -16.15 -15.34 3.07
CA ALA A 296 -17.04 -14.31 3.59
C ALA A 296 -17.51 -14.66 5.00
N LEU A 297 -17.90 -15.92 5.22
CA LEU A 297 -18.30 -16.41 6.54
C LEU A 297 -17.15 -16.33 7.56
N ALA A 298 -15.94 -16.72 7.16
CA ALA A 298 -14.76 -16.71 8.01
C ALA A 298 -14.31 -15.28 8.40
N LEU A 299 -14.47 -14.32 7.49
CA LEU A 299 -14.12 -12.91 7.70
C LEU A 299 -15.20 -12.13 8.48
N HIS A 300 -16.44 -12.61 8.46
CA HIS A 300 -17.56 -12.00 9.17
C HIS A 300 -18.01 -12.84 10.38
N GLN A 301 -17.08 -13.14 11.30
CA GLN A 301 -17.38 -13.91 12.53
C GLN A 301 -18.50 -13.28 13.38
N GLN A 302 -18.67 -11.96 13.32
CA GLN A 302 -19.76 -11.22 13.99
C GLN A 302 -21.15 -11.56 13.40
N LEU A 303 -21.24 -11.80 12.09
CA LEU A 303 -22.48 -12.22 11.42
C LEU A 303 -22.77 -13.70 11.70
N ALA A 304 -21.74 -14.55 11.77
CA ALA A 304 -21.89 -15.96 12.14
C ALA A 304 -22.40 -16.11 13.59
N LEU A 305 -21.81 -15.36 14.54
CA LEU A 305 -22.28 -15.28 15.92
C LEU A 305 -23.67 -14.65 16.04
N GLY A 306 -23.98 -13.66 15.21
CA GLY A 306 -25.31 -13.04 15.14
C GLY A 306 -26.39 -14.00 14.61
N LEU A 307 -26.06 -14.85 13.64
CA LEU A 307 -26.98 -15.88 13.13
C LEU A 307 -27.18 -17.03 14.12
N VAL A 308 -26.12 -17.48 14.80
CA VAL A 308 -26.21 -18.50 15.86
C VAL A 308 -26.93 -17.95 17.09
N GLY A 309 -26.57 -16.74 17.53
CA GLY A 309 -27.20 -16.04 18.65
C GLY A 309 -28.67 -15.71 18.36
N GLY A 310 -28.98 -15.22 17.15
CA GLY A 310 -30.35 -15.00 16.70
C GLY A 310 -31.16 -16.28 16.62
N GLY A 311 -30.57 -17.38 16.14
CA GLY A 311 -31.19 -18.70 16.15
C GLY A 311 -31.50 -19.22 17.56
N LEU A 312 -30.57 -19.05 18.51
CA LEU A 312 -30.76 -19.42 19.92
C LEU A 312 -31.83 -18.56 20.61
N VAL A 313 -31.89 -17.26 20.31
CA VAL A 313 -32.94 -16.35 20.81
C VAL A 313 -34.31 -16.74 20.26
N LEU A 314 -34.41 -17.04 18.96
CA LEU A 314 -35.67 -17.50 18.36
C LEU A 314 -36.14 -18.83 18.94
N LEU A 315 -35.22 -19.78 19.17
CA LEU A 315 -35.51 -21.04 19.87
C LEU A 315 -35.97 -20.80 21.32
N GLY A 316 -35.33 -19.87 22.05
CA GLY A 316 -35.70 -19.48 23.40
C GLY A 316 -37.09 -18.84 23.47
N VAL A 317 -37.38 -17.90 22.58
CA VAL A 317 -38.71 -17.24 22.47
C VAL A 317 -39.79 -18.26 22.10
N PHE A 318 -39.50 -19.18 21.18
CA PHE A 318 -40.40 -20.27 20.82
C PHE A 318 -40.67 -21.18 22.03
N TRP A 319 -39.64 -21.53 22.80
CA TRP A 319 -39.78 -22.38 23.99
C TRP A 319 -40.57 -21.70 25.12
N VAL A 320 -40.33 -20.41 25.38
CA VAL A 320 -41.09 -19.61 26.36
C VAL A 320 -42.55 -19.46 25.95
N ARG A 321 -42.83 -19.18 24.68
CA ARG A 321 -44.22 -19.11 24.16
C ARG A 321 -44.94 -20.44 24.28
N ARG A 322 -44.25 -21.56 24.01
CA ARG A 322 -44.81 -22.91 24.18
C ARG A 322 -45.13 -23.22 25.64
N ARG A 323 -44.30 -22.79 26.60
CA ARG A 323 -44.57 -22.92 28.04
C ARG A 323 -45.74 -22.04 28.50
N ALA A 324 -45.81 -20.80 28.03
CA ALA A 324 -46.89 -19.87 28.39
C ALA A 324 -48.27 -20.37 27.91
N GLN A 325 -48.33 -21.04 26.76
CA GLN A 325 -49.57 -21.63 26.23
C GLN A 325 -49.94 -22.96 26.92
N GLY A 326 -49.02 -23.59 27.66
CA GLY A 326 -49.27 -24.83 28.41
C GLY A 326 -49.64 -24.64 29.88
N GLY A 327 -49.57 -23.42 30.41
CA GLY A 327 -49.77 -23.12 31.85
C GLY A 327 -51.18 -22.70 32.27
N GLY A 328 -52.12 -22.58 31.33
CA GLY A 328 -53.48 -22.10 31.59
C GLY A 328 -54.51 -23.22 31.71
N ALA A 329 -54.33 -24.17 32.63
CA ALA A 329 -55.39 -25.14 32.94
C ALA A 329 -55.22 -25.76 34.34
N THR A 330 -55.51 -25.00 35.39
CA THR A 330 -56.11 -25.57 36.61
C THR A 330 -57.09 -24.57 37.21
N ALA A 331 -58.37 -24.80 36.93
CA ALA A 331 -59.49 -24.14 37.54
C ALA A 331 -59.52 -24.43 39.06
N VAL A 332 -59.72 -23.38 39.85
CA VAL A 332 -60.11 -23.49 41.26
C VAL A 332 -61.65 -23.60 41.28
N PRO A 333 -62.27 -24.66 41.83
CA PRO A 333 -63.70 -24.66 42.04
C PRO A 333 -64.05 -23.87 43.31
N LEU A 334 -65.11 -23.05 43.20
CA LEU A 334 -65.74 -22.36 44.31
C LEU A 334 -66.65 -23.32 45.08
N ARG A 335 -66.43 -23.35 46.40
CA ARG A 335 -67.27 -23.93 47.48
C ARG A 335 -67.42 -25.44 47.55
#